data_AF-A0A5Q0TTK4-F1
#
_entry.id   AF-A0A5Q0TTK4-F1
#
_cell.length_a   1.000
_cell.length_b   1.000
_cell.length_c   1.000
_cell.angle_alpha   90.00
_cell.angle_beta   90.00
_cell.angle_gamma   90.00
#
_symmetry.space_group_name_H-M   'P 1'
#
loop_
_entity.id
_entity.type
_entity.pdbx_description
1 polymer ?
#
loop_
_entity_poly.entity_id
_entity_poly.type
_entity_poly.pdbx_seq_one_letter_code
_entity_poly.pdbx_strand_id
1 'polypeptide(L)'
;MHYSTFCEDGYINVVPALKVTLIMSLLSKGLSLRDACKYVNMSITAYERHKKDSMDKIQKIRENREISEMIDALTTKMINKEKIDPMMFCLICSKSRRLFNLPVCF
;
A
#
# COMPACT_ATOMS: atom_id res chain seq x y z
N MET A 1 21.19 19.30 -4.74
CA MET A 1 19.83 19.50 -4.20
C MET A 1 18.91 18.63 -5.02
N HIS A 2 18.38 17.52 -4.48
CA HIS A 2 17.41 16.70 -5.20
C HIS A 2 16.03 17.27 -4.87
N TYR A 3 15.44 18.01 -5.81
CA TYR A 3 14.05 18.46 -5.69
C TYR A 3 13.17 17.27 -6.08
N SER A 4 12.63 16.56 -5.10
CA SER A 4 11.59 15.56 -5.31
C SER A 4 10.24 16.15 -4.92
N THR A 5 9.21 15.85 -5.70
CA THR A 5 7.83 16.12 -5.32
C THR A 5 7.42 15.17 -4.20
N PHE A 6 6.41 15.55 -3.39
CA PHE A 6 5.88 14.65 -2.37
C PHE A 6 5.44 13.30 -2.96
N CYS A 7 4.89 13.29 -4.17
CA CYS A 7 4.49 12.04 -4.82
C CYS A 7 5.69 11.13 -5.11
N GLU A 8 6.79 11.67 -5.62
CA GLU A 8 8.02 10.90 -5.90
C GLU A 8 8.62 10.29 -4.63
N ASP A 9 8.69 11.07 -3.54
CA ASP A 9 9.14 10.55 -2.25
C ASP A 9 8.25 9.41 -1.74
N GLY A 10 6.94 9.55 -1.93
CA GLY A 10 5.96 8.55 -1.53
C GLY A 10 6.09 7.29 -2.36
N TYR A 11 6.28 7.45 -3.67
CA TYR A 11 6.44 6.36 -4.62
C TYR A 11 7.67 5.50 -4.32
N ILE A 12 8.77 6.12 -3.88
CA ILE A 12 10.00 5.40 -3.53
C ILE A 12 9.88 4.77 -2.13
N ASN A 13 9.39 5.53 -1.15
CA ASN A 13 9.56 5.16 0.25
C ASN A 13 8.37 4.45 0.89
N VAL A 14 7.16 4.66 0.38
CA VAL A 14 5.90 4.30 1.04
C VAL A 14 5.06 3.35 0.19
N VAL A 15 4.87 3.69 -1.09
CA VAL A 15 4.02 2.94 -2.03
C VAL A 15 4.40 1.45 -2.15
N PRO A 16 5.69 1.05 -2.22
CA PRO A 16 6.03 -0.36 -2.35
C PRO A 16 5.57 -1.17 -1.13
N ALA A 17 5.79 -0.65 0.08
CA ALA A 17 5.35 -1.29 1.32
C ALA A 17 3.81 -1.32 1.43
N LEU A 18 3.12 -0.26 1.00
CA LEU A 18 1.67 -0.23 0.95
C LEU A 18 1.09 -1.25 -0.02
N LYS A 19 1.66 -1.37 -1.23
CA LYS A 19 1.24 -2.36 -2.22
C LYS A 19 1.43 -3.79 -1.70
N VAL A 20 2.55 -4.08 -1.02
CA VAL A 20 2.75 -5.37 -0.36
C VAL A 20 1.69 -5.60 0.72
N THR A 21 1.38 -4.60 1.53
CA THR A 21 0.37 -4.71 2.59
C THR A 21 -1.04 -4.94 2.02
N LEU A 22 -1.39 -4.28 0.91
CA LEU A 22 -2.63 -4.54 0.18
C LEU A 22 -2.70 -5.97 -0.34
N ILE A 23 -1.62 -6.47 -0.96
CA ILE A 23 -1.55 -7.86 -1.43
C ILE A 23 -1.73 -8.82 -0.25
N MET A 24 -1.07 -8.59 0.89
CA MET A 24 -1.22 -9.42 2.09
C MET A 24 -2.66 -9.44 2.62
N SER A 25 -3.35 -8.29 2.64
CA SER A 25 -4.76 -8.20 3.04
C SER A 25 -5.68 -8.94 2.05
N LEU A 26 -5.41 -8.86 0.73
CA LEU A 26 -6.15 -9.62 -0.28
C LEU A 26 -5.93 -11.13 -0.14
N LEU A 27 -4.68 -11.57 0.11
CA LEU A 27 -4.34 -12.96 0.36
C LEU A 27 -5.06 -13.52 1.59
N SER A 28 -5.10 -12.77 2.70
CA SER A 28 -5.82 -13.19 3.91
C SER A 28 -7.33 -13.31 3.71
N LYS A 29 -7.87 -12.68 2.66
CA LYS A 29 -9.28 -12.77 2.26
C LYS A 29 -9.53 -13.87 1.22
N GLY A 30 -8.54 -14.73 0.97
CA GLY A 30 -8.69 -15.94 0.14
C GLY A 30 -8.35 -15.77 -1.35
N LEU A 31 -7.82 -14.62 -1.77
CA LEU A 31 -7.38 -14.45 -3.16
C LEU A 31 -6.07 -15.19 -3.41
N SER A 32 -5.89 -15.67 -4.64
CA SER A 32 -4.59 -16.18 -5.08
C SER A 32 -3.56 -15.06 -5.15
N LEU A 33 -2.28 -15.38 -4.94
CA LEU A 33 -1.19 -14.41 -5.08
C LEU A 33 -1.18 -13.74 -6.46
N ARG A 34 -1.51 -14.50 -7.51
CA ARG A 34 -1.59 -13.99 -8.87
C ARG A 34 -2.69 -12.93 -9.01
N ASP A 35 -3.87 -13.19 -8.47
CA ASP A 35 -4.99 -12.24 -8.56
C ASP A 35 -4.75 -11.00 -7.70
N ALA A 36 -4.25 -11.19 -6.47
CA ALA A 36 -3.90 -10.07 -5.59
C ALA A 36 -2.86 -9.14 -6.22
N CYS A 37 -1.80 -9.69 -6.82
CA CYS A 37 -0.80 -8.94 -7.57
C CYS A 37 -1.40 -8.18 -8.77
N LYS A 38 -2.37 -8.79 -9.48
CA LYS A 38 -3.08 -8.16 -10.60
C LYS A 38 -3.90 -6.95 -10.14
N TYR A 39 -4.61 -7.06 -9.02
CA TYR A 39 -5.41 -5.97 -8.45
C TYR A 39 -4.58 -4.73 -8.10
N VAL A 40 -3.33 -4.93 -7.69
CA VAL A 40 -2.45 -3.85 -7.19
C VAL A 40 -1.43 -3.40 -8.27
N ASN A 41 -1.50 -3.98 -9.47
CA ASN A 41 -0.57 -3.77 -10.57
C ASN A 41 0.90 -3.87 -10.09
N MET A 42 1.25 -5.05 -9.59
CA MET A 42 2.61 -5.41 -9.14
C MET A 42 2.92 -6.83 -9.61
N SER A 43 4.13 -7.09 -10.09
CA SER A 43 4.54 -8.47 -10.42
C SER A 43 4.79 -9.28 -9.16
N ILE A 44 4.63 -10.61 -9.23
CA ILE A 44 4.93 -11.51 -8.11
C ILE A 44 6.40 -11.35 -7.67
N THR A 45 7.33 -11.20 -8.61
CA THR A 45 8.75 -10.99 -8.31
C THR A 45 9.02 -9.68 -7.57
N ALA A 46 8.34 -8.59 -7.96
CA ALA A 46 8.44 -7.32 -7.26
C ALA A 46 7.84 -7.42 -5.85
N TYR A 47 6.72 -8.13 -5.69
CA TYR A 47 6.11 -8.39 -4.38
C TYR A 47 7.09 -9.11 -3.43
N GLU A 48 7.69 -10.23 -3.85
CA GLU A 48 8.61 -10.99 -3.00
C GLU A 48 9.84 -10.16 -2.60
N ARG A 49 10.40 -9.40 -3.55
CA ARG A 49 11.52 -8.49 -3.29
C ARG A 49 11.12 -7.41 -2.28
N HIS A 50 10.05 -6.66 -2.54
CA HIS A 50 9.63 -5.57 -1.64
C HIS A 50 9.16 -6.07 -0.28
N LYS A 51 8.54 -7.25 -0.22
CA LYS A 51 8.19 -7.91 1.04
C LYS A 51 9.45 -8.11 1.87
N LYS A 52 10.50 -8.70 1.31
CA LYS A 52 11.78 -8.91 1.99
C LYS A 52 12.46 -7.59 2.38
N ASP A 53 12.58 -6.66 1.44
CA ASP A 53 13.38 -5.43 1.60
C ASP A 53 12.71 -4.37 2.48
N SER A 54 11.39 -4.47 2.71
CA SER A 54 10.61 -3.45 3.41
C SER A 54 9.77 -4.00 4.57
N MET A 55 10.16 -5.15 5.14
CA MET A 55 9.43 -5.80 6.25
C MET A 55 9.13 -4.83 7.40
N ASP A 56 10.10 -4.02 7.85
CA ASP A 56 9.89 -3.06 8.94
C ASP A 56 8.83 -2.02 8.61
N LYS A 57 8.82 -1.53 7.36
CA LYS A 57 7.83 -0.56 6.89
C LYS A 57 6.44 -1.20 6.80
N ILE A 58 6.37 -2.42 6.29
CA ILE A 58 5.13 -3.20 6.20
C ILE A 58 4.55 -3.42 7.59
N GLN A 59 5.39 -3.78 8.57
CA GLN A 59 4.95 -4.01 9.94
C GLN A 59 4.40 -2.73 10.58
N LYS A 60 5.10 -1.60 10.45
CA LYS A 60 4.61 -0.29 10.92
C LYS A 60 3.26 0.10 10.33
N ILE A 61 3.05 -0.17 9.04
CA ILE A 61 1.77 0.08 8.36
C ILE A 61 0.67 -0.80 8.95
N ARG A 62 0.94 -2.09 9.18
CA ARG A 62 -0.03 -3.07 9.72
C ARG A 62 -0.36 -2.86 11.19
N GLU A 63 0.55 -2.31 11.97
CA GLU A 63 0.33 -1.99 13.38
C GLU A 63 -0.44 -0.68 13.57
N ASN A 64 -0.38 0.21 12.57
CA ASN A 64 -1.19 1.42 12.60
C ASN A 64 -2.66 1.08 12.27
N ARG A 65 -3.51 1.19 13.29
CA ARG A 65 -4.94 0.87 13.20
C ARG A 65 -5.67 1.65 12.12
N GLU A 66 -5.49 2.97 12.05
CA GLU A 66 -6.16 3.84 11.06
C GLU A 66 -5.82 3.39 9.63
N ILE A 67 -4.53 3.23 9.34
CA ILE A 67 -4.08 2.83 8.00
C ILE A 67 -4.52 1.40 7.67
N SER A 68 -4.47 0.49 8.63
CA SER A 68 -4.89 -0.90 8.44
C SER A 68 -6.39 -1.01 8.15
N GLU A 69 -7.23 -0.27 8.88
CA GLU A 69 -8.68 -0.20 8.62
C GLU A 69 -8.96 0.38 7.22
N MET A 70 -8.23 1.41 6.80
CA MET A 70 -8.36 1.96 5.44
C MET A 70 -7.94 0.96 4.35
N ILE A 71 -6.85 0.20 4.57
CA ILE A 71 -6.39 -0.86 3.68
C ILE A 71 -7.45 -1.95 3.58
N ASP A 72 -7.99 -2.41 4.71
CA ASP A 72 -9.01 -3.45 4.73
C ASP A 72 -10.31 -3.01 4.06
N ALA A 73 -10.73 -1.75 4.26
CA ALA A 73 -11.87 -1.19 3.55
C ALA A 73 -11.62 -1.16 2.03
N LEU A 74 -10.42 -0.74 1.59
CA LEU A 74 -10.06 -0.72 0.18
C LEU A 74 -10.06 -2.14 -0.42
N THR A 75 -9.44 -3.12 0.25
CA THR A 75 -9.39 -4.49 -0.28
C THR A 75 -10.76 -5.17 -0.29
N THR A 76 -11.65 -4.87 0.66
CA THR A 76 -13.05 -5.34 0.60
C THR A 76 -13.75 -4.79 -0.64
N LYS A 77 -13.62 -3.49 -0.93
CA LYS A 77 -14.18 -2.89 -2.14
C LYS A 77 -13.63 -3.51 -3.43
N MET A 78 -12.32 -3.80 -3.45
CA MET A 78 -11.66 -4.49 -4.59
C MET A 78 -12.27 -5.87 -4.84
N ILE A 79 -12.47 -6.67 -3.79
CA ILE A 79 -13.03 -8.03 -3.89
C ILE A 79 -14.49 -7.98 -4.33
N ASN A 80 -15.27 -7.06 -3.78
CA ASN A 80 -16.67 -6.85 -4.14
C ASN A 80 -16.87 -6.22 -5.52
N LYS A 81 -15.78 -5.86 -6.23
CA LYS A 81 -15.79 -5.17 -7.51
C LYS A 81 -16.58 -3.85 -7.47
N GLU A 82 -16.55 -3.18 -6.33
CA GLU A 82 -17.15 -1.86 -6.15
C GLU A 82 -16.34 -0.80 -6.90
N LYS A 83 -16.99 0.33 -7.22
CA LYS A 83 -16.28 1.49 -7.80
C LYS A 83 -15.32 2.07 -6.76
N ILE A 84 -14.03 2.00 -7.04
CA ILE A 84 -12.98 2.55 -6.19
C ILE A 84 -12.68 3.97 -6.67
N ASP A 85 -12.75 4.93 -5.75
CA ASP A 85 -12.26 6.27 -6.00
C ASP A 85 -10.72 6.22 -6.12
N PRO A 86 -10.13 6.66 -7.26
CA PRO A 86 -8.69 6.69 -7.47
C PRO A 86 -7.91 7.38 -6.34
N MET A 87 -8.53 8.32 -5.62
CA MET A 87 -7.92 9.08 -4.54
C MET A 87 -7.79 8.27 -3.24
N MET A 88 -8.50 7.14 -3.07
CA MET A 88 -8.41 6.35 -1.84
C MET A 88 -6.98 5.89 -1.56
N PHE A 89 -6.27 5.41 -2.59
CA PHE A 89 -4.89 4.97 -2.42
C PHE A 89 -3.95 6.13 -2.10
N CYS A 90 -4.16 7.30 -2.72
CA CYS A 90 -3.41 8.52 -2.43
C CYS A 90 -3.60 8.96 -0.96
N LEU A 91 -4.81 8.82 -0.43
CA LEU A 91 -5.15 9.16 0.95
C LEU A 91 -4.44 8.22 1.94
N ILE A 92 -4.44 6.91 1.66
CA ILE A 92 -3.69 5.91 2.43
C ILE A 92 -2.19 6.22 2.38
N CYS A 93 -1.65 6.54 1.20
CA CYS A 93 -0.25 6.94 1.04
C CYS A 93 0.08 8.18 1.85
N SER A 94 -0.73 9.23 1.76
CA SER A 94 -0.55 10.48 2.51
C SER A 94 -0.54 10.25 4.01
N LYS A 95 -1.46 9.43 4.54
CA LYS A 95 -1.49 9.06 5.96
C LYS A 95 -0.27 8.24 6.37
N SER A 96 0.13 7.28 5.55
CA SER A 96 1.27 6.39 5.81
C SER A 96 2.62 7.12 5.85
N ARG A 97 2.75 8.24 5.14
CA ARG A 97 3.95 9.10 5.19
C ARG A 97 4.31 9.55 6.60
N ARG A 98 3.32 9.74 7.48
CA ARG A 98 3.54 10.10 8.90
C ARG A 98 4.33 9.04 9.66
N LEU A 99 4.19 7.76 9.31
CA LEU A 99 4.94 6.66 9.94
C LEU A 99 6.43 6.68 9.59
N PHE A 100 6.80 7.43 8.56
CA PHE A 100 8.15 7.49 8.00
C PHE A 100 8.74 8.91 8.09
N ASN A 101 8.17 9.77 8.94
CA ASN A 101 8.59 11.17 9.11
C ASN A 101 8.59 11.98 7.80
N LEU A 102 7.70 11.63 6.86
CA LEU A 102 7.52 12.35 5.62
C LEU A 102 6.32 13.30 5.72
N PRO A 103 6.39 14.51 5.13
CA PRO A 103 5.28 15.46 5.12
C PRO A 103 4.09 14.89 4.37
N VAL A 104 2.87 15.10 4.86
CA VAL A 104 1.65 14.62 4.20
C VAL A 104 1.40 15.35 2.87
N CYS A 105 0.74 14.67 1.94
CA CYS A 105 0.22 15.29 0.73
C CYS A 105 -1.16 15.88 1.03
N PHE A 106 -1.41 17.13 0.61
CA PHE A 106 -2.71 17.80 0.65
C PHE A 106 -3.44 17.65 -0.68
#